data_AF-A0A847VL26-F1
#
_entry.id   AF-A0A847VL26-F1
#
_cell.length_a   1.000
_cell.length_b   1.000
_cell.length_c   1.000
_cell.angle_alpha   90.00
_cell.angle_beta   90.00
_cell.angle_gamma   90.00
#
_symmetry.space_group_name_H-M   'P 1'
#
loop_
_entity.id
_entity.type
_entity.pdbx_description
1 polymer ?
#
loop_
_entity_poly.entity_id
_entity_poly.type
_entity_poly.pdbx_seq_one_letter_code
_entity_poly.pdbx_strand_id
1 'polypeptide(L)'
;GYMIESMVSAIAHNIAAELAGRPATAKGTWNAICLADMGDTGAAFVTLPQIPPRNVNWFKKGKWVHLAKIAFEKYFMRKMKTGNSEPVFEKYVLKAMGIERLAER
;
A
#
# COMPACT_ATOMS: atom_id res chain seq x y z
N GLY A 1 -0.51 -3.28 -5.05
CA GLY A 1 0.63 -2.37 -4.85
C GLY A 1 0.11 -1.16 -4.13
N TYR A 2 0.78 -0.71 -3.05
CA TYR A 2 0.14 0.11 -2.03
C TYR A 2 -0.43 1.45 -2.52
N MET A 3 0.28 2.14 -3.42
CA MET A 3 -0.21 3.38 -4.06
C MET A 3 -1.50 3.16 -4.85
N ILE A 4 -1.54 2.13 -5.70
CA ILE A 4 -2.72 1.82 -6.53
C ILE A 4 -3.90 1.42 -5.64
N GLU A 5 -3.65 0.65 -4.57
CA GLU A 5 -4.69 0.28 -3.60
C GLU A 5 -5.26 1.51 -2.89
N SER A 6 -4.42 2.50 -2.60
CA SER A 6 -4.82 3.81 -2.04
C SER A 6 -5.68 4.62 -3.02
N MET A 7 -5.31 4.65 -4.31
CA MET A 7 -6.10 5.30 -5.36
C MET A 7 -7.48 4.68 -5.52
N VAL A 8 -7.55 3.34 -5.61
CA VAL A 8 -8.82 2.62 -5.76
C VAL A 8 -9.72 2.84 -4.55
N SER A 9 -9.17 2.84 -3.34
CA SER A 9 -9.93 3.16 -2.12
C SER A 9 -10.51 4.58 -2.15
N ALA A 10 -9.70 5.57 -2.55
CA ALA A 10 -10.16 6.97 -2.66
C ALA A 10 -11.28 7.11 -3.70
N ILE A 11 -11.12 6.48 -4.87
CA ILE A 11 -12.13 6.48 -5.94
C ILE A 11 -13.43 5.83 -5.45
N ALA A 12 -13.36 4.65 -4.84
CA ALA A 12 -14.54 3.95 -4.33
C ALA A 12 -15.30 4.79 -3.29
N HIS A 13 -14.59 5.45 -2.38
CA HIS A 13 -15.19 6.34 -1.38
C HIS A 13 -15.85 7.57 -2.02
N ASN A 14 -15.20 8.16 -3.02
CA ASN A 14 -15.72 9.34 -3.71
C ASN A 14 -16.97 9.03 -4.53
N ILE A 15 -16.99 7.90 -5.25
CA ILE A 15 -18.19 7.44 -5.97
C ILE A 15 -19.34 7.18 -5.00
N ALA A 16 -19.07 6.52 -3.87
CA ALA A 16 -20.10 6.30 -2.85
C ALA A 16 -20.61 7.61 -2.23
N ALA A 17 -19.74 8.61 -2.04
CA ALA A 17 -20.13 9.93 -1.57
C ALA A 17 -21.01 10.66 -2.58
N GLU A 18 -20.63 10.64 -3.86
CA GLU A 18 -21.38 11.26 -4.96
C GLU A 18 -22.77 10.65 -5.10
N LEU A 19 -22.87 9.31 -5.08
CA LEU A 19 -24.16 8.60 -5.09
C LEU A 19 -25.04 8.93 -3.87
N ALA A 20 -24.43 9.35 -2.75
CA ALA A 20 -25.12 9.79 -1.54
C ALA A 20 -25.36 11.32 -1.48
N GLY A 21 -25.07 12.06 -2.56
CA GLY A 21 -25.22 13.52 -2.62
C GLY A 21 -24.22 14.30 -1.76
N ARG A 22 -23.08 13.69 -1.39
CA ARG A 22 -22.01 14.28 -0.57
C ARG A 22 -20.80 14.65 -1.45
N PRO A 23 -19.97 15.62 -1.04
CA PRO A 23 -18.77 15.99 -1.79
C PRO A 23 -17.70 14.88 -1.77
N ALA A 24 -17.09 14.64 -2.94
CA ALA A 24 -15.97 13.73 -3.14
C ALA A 24 -14.64 14.33 -2.65
N THR A 25 -14.28 14.06 -1.40
CA THR A 25 -13.10 14.66 -0.75
C THR A 25 -11.96 13.68 -0.48
N ALA A 26 -12.15 12.38 -0.71
CA ALA A 26 -11.16 11.36 -0.37
C ALA A 26 -9.95 11.47 -1.31
N LYS A 27 -8.74 11.42 -0.75
CA LYS A 27 -7.47 11.45 -1.49
C LYS A 27 -6.60 10.27 -1.05
N GLY A 28 -6.00 9.57 -2.01
CA GLY A 28 -5.03 8.52 -1.71
C GLY A 28 -3.69 9.10 -1.25
N THR A 29 -2.93 8.34 -0.47
CA THR A 29 -1.55 8.70 -0.13
C THR A 29 -0.57 8.26 -1.22
N TRP A 30 0.45 9.08 -1.46
CA TRP A 30 1.45 8.87 -2.51
C TRP A 30 2.70 8.19 -1.94
N ASN A 31 2.57 6.92 -1.62
CA ASN A 31 3.58 6.12 -0.92
C ASN A 31 4.09 4.98 -1.83
N ALA A 32 5.40 4.80 -1.92
CA ALA A 32 6.01 3.72 -2.69
C ALA A 32 6.68 2.68 -1.79
N ILE A 33 6.33 1.42 -2.00
CA ILE A 33 6.94 0.25 -1.34
C ILE A 33 7.28 -0.73 -2.44
N CYS A 34 8.57 -1.01 -2.61
CA CYS A 34 9.08 -1.90 -3.65
C CYS A 34 9.92 -3.00 -3.04
N LEU A 35 9.61 -4.26 -3.37
CA LEU A 35 10.43 -5.43 -3.07
C LEU A 35 10.99 -5.97 -4.39
N ALA A 36 12.30 -5.86 -4.56
CA ALA A 36 13.07 -6.42 -5.67
C ALA A 36 13.70 -7.74 -5.23
N ASP A 37 13.42 -8.81 -5.95
CA ASP A 37 13.91 -10.16 -5.67
C ASP A 37 15.01 -10.54 -6.66
N MET A 38 16.09 -11.16 -6.18
CA MET A 38 17.29 -11.51 -6.94
C MET A 38 17.64 -13.00 -6.79
N GLY A 39 16.67 -13.85 -6.44
CA GLY A 39 16.89 -15.27 -6.16
C GLY A 39 17.04 -15.50 -4.66
N ASP A 40 18.25 -15.62 -4.14
CA ASP A 40 18.46 -15.92 -2.71
C ASP A 40 18.54 -14.67 -1.81
N THR A 41 18.45 -13.49 -2.40
CA THR A 41 18.49 -12.19 -1.72
C THR A 41 17.54 -11.22 -2.40
N GLY A 42 17.18 -10.14 -1.72
CA GLY A 42 16.46 -9.04 -2.36
C GLY A 42 16.80 -7.68 -1.77
N ALA A 43 16.14 -6.68 -2.31
CA ALA A 43 16.28 -5.28 -1.92
C ALA A 43 14.89 -4.65 -1.74
N ALA A 44 14.65 -4.05 -0.57
CA ALA A 44 13.41 -3.40 -0.21
C ALA A 44 13.62 -1.89 -0.14
N PHE A 45 12.74 -1.15 -0.81
CA PHE A 45 12.75 0.31 -0.84
C PHE A 45 11.39 0.82 -0.35
N VAL A 46 11.42 1.74 0.61
CA VAL A 46 10.23 2.43 1.12
C VAL A 46 10.45 3.93 0.97
N THR A 47 9.58 4.58 0.19
CA THR A 47 9.63 6.02 -0.08
C THR A 47 8.29 6.68 0.22
N LEU A 48 8.31 7.60 1.17
CA LEU A 48 7.13 8.34 1.63
C LEU A 48 7.49 9.84 1.69
N PRO A 49 6.85 10.74 0.94
CA PRO A 49 6.09 10.51 -0.30
C PRO A 49 6.98 10.07 -1.48
N GLN A 50 6.36 9.62 -2.58
CA GLN A 50 7.05 9.27 -3.82
C GLN A 50 7.80 10.46 -4.44
N ILE A 51 7.12 11.63 -4.52
CA ILE A 51 7.66 12.89 -5.07
C ILE A 51 8.50 13.61 -3.99
N PRO A 52 9.76 14.00 -4.28
CA PRO A 52 10.57 14.78 -3.34
C PRO A 52 9.95 16.14 -2.97
N PRO A 53 10.25 16.72 -1.78
CA PRO A 53 11.10 16.19 -0.71
C PRO A 53 10.44 15.03 0.07
N ARG A 54 11.24 14.02 0.43
CA ARG A 54 10.74 12.77 1.06
C ARG A 54 10.94 12.79 2.58
N ASN A 55 9.94 12.34 3.33
CA ASN A 55 10.01 12.15 4.78
C ASN A 55 10.72 10.84 5.14
N VAL A 56 10.50 9.80 4.33
CA VAL A 56 11.13 8.48 4.47
C VAL A 56 11.76 8.10 3.13
N ASN A 57 13.05 7.79 3.17
CA ASN A 57 13.77 7.19 2.05
C ASN A 57 14.64 6.07 2.62
N TRP A 58 14.07 4.87 2.69
CA TRP A 58 14.71 3.73 3.31
C TRP A 58 15.02 2.65 2.28
N PHE A 59 16.23 2.14 2.34
CA PHE A 59 16.69 1.05 1.51
C PHE A 59 17.38 -0.02 2.36
N LYS A 60 16.94 -1.27 2.24
CA LYS A 60 17.66 -2.42 2.82
C LYS A 60 17.75 -3.58 1.85
N LYS A 61 18.95 -4.17 1.81
CA LYS A 61 19.23 -5.44 1.14
C LYS A 61 19.24 -6.57 2.16
N GLY A 62 18.74 -7.74 1.80
CA GLY A 62 18.88 -8.94 2.61
C GLY A 62 18.08 -10.14 2.09
N LYS A 63 18.42 -11.33 2.59
CA LYS A 63 17.72 -12.59 2.27
C LYS A 63 16.25 -12.58 2.69
N TRP A 64 15.93 -11.86 3.76
CA TRP A 64 14.56 -11.69 4.23
C TRP A 64 13.64 -11.04 3.18
N VAL A 65 14.17 -10.25 2.25
CA VAL A 65 13.38 -9.60 1.20
C VAL A 65 12.82 -10.62 0.20
N HIS A 66 13.59 -11.66 -0.12
CA HIS A 66 13.13 -12.77 -0.96
C HIS A 66 11.91 -13.47 -0.32
N LEU A 67 12.03 -13.82 0.97
CA LEU A 67 10.93 -14.42 1.72
C LEU A 67 9.71 -13.49 1.80
N ALA A 68 9.93 -12.19 2.01
CA ALA A 68 8.87 -11.19 2.04
C ALA A 68 8.15 -11.08 0.69
N LYS A 69 8.88 -11.19 -0.43
CA LYS A 69 8.29 -11.17 -1.79
C LYS A 69 7.38 -12.37 -2.02
N ILE A 70 7.84 -13.58 -1.71
CA ILE A 70 7.05 -14.82 -1.84
C ILE A 70 5.80 -14.77 -0.96
N ALA A 71 5.94 -14.32 0.28
CA ALA A 71 4.82 -14.19 1.21
C ALA A 71 3.77 -13.20 0.69
N PHE A 72 4.21 -12.04 0.18
CA PHE A 72 3.33 -11.03 -0.39
C PHE A 72 2.57 -11.56 -1.62
N GLU A 73 3.23 -12.30 -2.52
CA GLU A 73 2.60 -12.89 -3.70
C GLU A 73 1.47 -13.87 -3.30
N LYS A 74 1.77 -14.82 -2.42
CA LYS A 74 0.77 -15.79 -1.93
C LYS A 74 -0.40 -15.09 -1.25
N TYR A 75 -0.09 -14.09 -0.41
CA TYR A 75 -1.09 -13.28 0.27
C TYR A 75 -1.99 -12.53 -0.72
N PHE A 76 -1.40 -11.83 -1.70
CA PHE A 76 -2.14 -11.04 -2.68
C PHE A 76 -3.04 -11.92 -3.55
N MET A 77 -2.52 -13.07 -4.02
CA MET A 77 -3.32 -14.03 -4.78
C MET A 77 -4.47 -14.61 -3.97
N ARG A 78 -4.26 -14.88 -2.66
CA ARG A 78 -5.35 -15.29 -1.77
C ARG A 78 -6.41 -14.19 -1.65
N LYS A 79 -6.03 -12.93 -1.46
CA LYS A 79 -6.98 -11.79 -1.39
C LYS A 79 -7.86 -11.72 -2.65
N MET A 80 -7.25 -11.86 -3.83
CA MET A 80 -7.98 -11.83 -5.10
C MET A 80 -9.00 -12.98 -5.21
N LYS A 81 -8.66 -14.17 -4.71
CA LYS A 81 -9.57 -15.33 -4.70
C LYS A 81 -10.70 -15.20 -3.66
N THR A 82 -10.46 -14.56 -2.52
CA THR A 82 -11.44 -14.45 -1.43
C THR A 82 -12.29 -13.17 -1.49
N GLY A 83 -12.00 -12.24 -2.40
CA GLY A 83 -12.80 -11.05 -2.64
C GLY A 83 -12.74 -9.98 -1.53
N ASN A 84 -11.70 -9.98 -0.69
CA ASN A 84 -11.52 -8.96 0.35
C ASN A 84 -10.32 -8.07 0.02
N SER A 85 -10.59 -6.80 -0.27
CA SER A 85 -9.58 -5.80 -0.68
C SER A 85 -8.81 -5.20 0.49
N GLU A 86 -9.43 -5.10 1.67
CA GLU A 86 -8.84 -4.48 2.87
C GLU A 86 -9.11 -5.33 4.12
N PRO A 87 -8.36 -6.43 4.31
CA PRO A 87 -8.42 -7.15 5.58
C PRO A 87 -7.96 -6.22 6.71
N VAL A 88 -8.73 -6.21 7.79
CA VAL A 88 -8.55 -5.36 8.97
C VAL A 88 -7.10 -5.40 9.51
N PHE A 89 -6.46 -6.57 9.45
CA PHE A 89 -5.06 -6.75 9.83
C PHE A 89 -4.08 -5.87 9.03
N GLU A 90 -4.24 -5.79 7.71
CA GLU A 90 -3.36 -5.00 6.83
C GLU A 90 -3.45 -3.50 7.17
N LYS A 91 -4.67 -3.03 7.44
CA LYS A 91 -4.92 -1.65 7.85
C LYS A 91 -4.21 -1.30 9.16
N TYR A 92 -4.29 -2.17 10.17
CA TYR A 92 -3.64 -1.92 11.46
C TYR A 92 -2.12 -1.99 11.38
N VAL A 93 -1.55 -2.97 10.66
CA VAL A 93 -0.10 -3.10 10.51
C VAL A 93 0.48 -1.90 9.75
N LEU A 94 -0.16 -1.47 8.67
CA LEU A 94 0.33 -0.35 7.88
C LEU A 94 0.17 0.99 8.61
N LYS A 95 -0.94 1.18 9.34
CA LYS A 95 -1.13 2.33 10.23
C LYS A 95 -0.06 2.38 11.33
N ALA A 96 0.31 1.24 11.92
CA ALA A 96 1.40 1.16 12.90
C ALA A 96 2.77 1.51 12.29
N MET A 97 2.96 1.28 10.99
CA MET A 97 4.16 1.68 10.24
C MET A 97 4.11 3.14 9.73
N GLY A 98 3.07 3.92 10.10
CA GLY A 98 2.88 5.30 9.65
C GLY A 98 2.42 5.44 8.20
N ILE A 99 1.92 4.36 7.61
CA ILE A 99 1.47 4.31 6.21
C ILE A 99 -0.04 4.17 6.20
N GLU A 100 -0.75 5.27 5.94
CA GLU A 100 -2.20 5.28 5.76
C GLU A 100 -2.56 5.25 4.27
N ARG A 101 -3.74 4.74 3.90
CA ARG A 101 -4.17 4.62 2.48
C ARG A 101 -4.83 5.89 1.99
N LEU A 102 -5.62 6.54 2.83
CA LEU A 102 -6.26 7.82 2.53
C LEU A 102 -5.50 8.90 3.28
N ALA A 103 -5.18 10.00 2.61
CA ALA A 103 -4.71 11.20 3.27
C ALA A 103 -5.86 11.79 4.09
N GLU A 104 -5.54 12.28 5.29
CA GLU A 104 -6.52 12.98 6.14
C GLU A 104 -7.20 14.14 5.39
N ARG A 105 -8.44 14.41 5.81
CA ARG A 105 -9.19 15.61 5.45
C ARG A 105 -8.57 16.84 6.12
#